data_AF-A0A859FH00-F1
#
_entry.id   AF-A0A859FH00-F1
#
_cell.length_a   1.000
_cell.length_b   1.000
_cell.length_c   1.000
_cell.angle_alpha   90.00
_cell.angle_beta   90.00
_cell.angle_gamma   90.00
#
_symmetry.space_group_name_H-M   'P 1'
#
loop_
_entity.id
_entity.type
_entity.pdbx_description
1 polymer ?
#
loop_
_entity_poly.entity_id
_entity_poly.type
_entity_poly.pdbx_seq_one_letter_code
_entity_poly.pdbx_strand_id
1 'polypeptide(L)'
;MRIRHRIVYDKTDINPTFIRFLKDHNANIQEDEIDLVVAYIVEKEEEEWRKEFERLLDREDLSSIAESIYSKSEMKNATWYTIRPTYRWEYPQPEDEYVETTFDTTHYCEGCGCGLRQKQEFKVKKNPKWGKRNFLMLHWIEDELFVTNHVVHALKENGLKGYEIHDVLKSKGNEPLNEIKQIHVQRTLEPALIDLEQSVNEVMTCRKCGSIKYIYTARGFTFKKMHLIT
;
A
#
# COMPACT_ATOMS: atom_id res chain seq x y z
N MET A 1 1.58 -7.95 -17.63
CA MET A 1 0.89 -7.48 -16.40
C MET A 1 -0.50 -7.06 -16.82
N ARG A 2 -1.51 -7.24 -15.97
CA ARG A 2 -2.87 -6.73 -16.24
C ARG A 2 -3.28 -5.77 -15.14
N ILE A 3 -4.16 -4.82 -15.44
CA ILE A 3 -4.70 -3.91 -14.44
C ILE A 3 -6.14 -4.32 -14.13
N ARG A 4 -6.47 -4.38 -12.85
CA ARG A 4 -7.83 -4.59 -12.39
C ARG A 4 -8.29 -3.33 -11.65
N HIS A 5 -9.52 -2.93 -11.92
CA HIS A 5 -10.18 -1.83 -11.23
C HIS A 5 -11.17 -2.41 -10.23
N ARG A 6 -11.09 -1.94 -8.98
CA ARG A 6 -12.12 -2.13 -7.97
C ARG A 6 -12.98 -0.87 -7.91
N ILE A 7 -14.27 -1.03 -8.12
CA ILE A 7 -15.26 0.06 -8.13
C ILE A 7 -16.30 -0.25 -7.06
N VAL A 8 -16.74 0.77 -6.34
CA VAL A 8 -17.83 0.66 -5.37
C VAL A 8 -18.91 1.66 -5.77
N TYR A 9 -20.15 1.21 -5.87
CA TYR A 9 -21.28 2.07 -6.21
C TYR A 9 -22.55 1.63 -5.49
N ASP A 10 -23.51 2.55 -5.34
CA ASP A 10 -24.85 2.25 -4.84
C ASP A 10 -25.71 1.68 -5.97
N LYS A 11 -26.34 0.51 -5.78
CA LYS A 11 -27.15 -0.15 -6.82
C LYS A 11 -28.45 0.59 -7.13
N THR A 12 -28.87 1.51 -6.26
CA THR A 12 -30.12 2.27 -6.42
C THR A 12 -29.93 3.55 -7.26
N ASP A 13 -28.71 4.08 -7.32
CA ASP A 13 -28.40 5.38 -7.96
C ASP A 13 -27.53 5.25 -9.23
N ILE A 14 -27.15 4.03 -9.59
CA ILE A 14 -26.24 3.79 -10.71
C ILE A 14 -26.96 3.68 -12.07
N ASN A 15 -26.42 4.32 -13.10
CA ASN A 15 -27.01 4.24 -14.44
C ASN A 15 -26.95 2.81 -15.00
N PRO A 16 -28.05 2.27 -15.57
CA PRO A 16 -28.07 0.95 -16.19
C PRO A 16 -27.02 0.73 -17.30
N THR A 17 -26.60 1.82 -17.97
CA THR A 17 -25.54 1.79 -18.98
C THR A 17 -24.20 1.40 -18.38
N PHE A 18 -23.88 1.88 -17.17
CA PHE A 18 -22.66 1.51 -16.46
C PHE A 18 -22.66 0.02 -16.10
N ILE A 19 -23.79 -0.46 -15.58
CA ILE A 19 -23.99 -1.88 -15.25
C ILE A 19 -23.84 -2.76 -16.48
N ARG A 20 -24.42 -2.35 -17.61
CA ARG A 20 -24.26 -3.05 -18.88
C ARG A 20 -22.80 -3.08 -19.33
N PHE A 21 -22.09 -1.95 -19.26
CA PHE A 21 -20.67 -1.89 -19.59
C PHE A 21 -19.86 -2.90 -18.76
N LEU A 22 -20.10 -2.95 -17.44
CA LEU A 22 -19.44 -3.91 -16.53
C LEU A 22 -19.72 -5.37 -16.95
N LYS A 23 -20.98 -5.68 -17.28
CA LYS A 23 -21.38 -7.03 -17.71
C LYS A 23 -20.77 -7.42 -19.07
N ASP A 24 -20.84 -6.51 -20.04
CA ASP A 24 -20.28 -6.70 -21.40
C ASP A 24 -18.75 -6.95 -21.36
N HIS A 25 -18.10 -6.51 -20.27
CA HIS A 25 -16.67 -6.67 -20.02
C HIS A 25 -16.32 -7.70 -18.94
N ASN A 26 -17.26 -8.59 -18.60
CA ASN A 26 -17.06 -9.70 -17.66
C ASN A 26 -16.55 -9.27 -16.29
N ALA A 27 -17.03 -8.13 -15.78
CA ALA A 27 -16.75 -7.72 -14.41
C ALA A 27 -17.30 -8.75 -13.40
N ASN A 28 -16.52 -9.04 -12.37
CA ASN A 28 -16.99 -9.80 -11.21
C ASN A 28 -17.70 -8.84 -10.27
N ILE A 29 -19.01 -9.01 -10.12
CA ILE A 29 -19.88 -8.15 -9.31
C ILE A 29 -20.23 -8.89 -8.03
N GLN A 30 -19.96 -8.25 -6.90
CA GLN A 30 -20.26 -8.75 -5.56
C GLN A 30 -21.23 -7.78 -4.90
N GLU A 31 -22.42 -8.28 -4.58
CA GLU A 31 -23.42 -7.53 -3.82
C GLU A 31 -23.22 -7.83 -2.34
N ASP A 32 -23.18 -6.79 -1.51
CA ASP A 32 -23.22 -6.93 -0.06
C ASP A 32 -24.68 -6.91 0.43
N GLU A 33 -24.91 -7.15 1.72
CA GLU A 33 -26.26 -7.04 2.32
C GLU A 33 -26.80 -5.60 2.31
N ILE A 34 -25.93 -4.63 2.07
CA ILE A 34 -26.22 -3.20 1.93
C ILE A 34 -26.44 -2.87 0.44
N ASP A 35 -27.09 -1.76 0.12
CA ASP A 35 -27.26 -1.26 -1.27
C ASP A 35 -25.95 -0.94 -2.02
N LEU A 36 -24.78 -1.25 -1.44
CA LEU A 36 -23.47 -1.12 -2.05
C LEU A 36 -23.07 -2.38 -2.82
N VAL A 37 -22.50 -2.15 -4.00
CA VAL A 37 -21.98 -3.18 -4.89
C VAL A 37 -20.50 -2.95 -5.14
N VAL A 38 -19.72 -4.03 -5.09
CA VAL A 38 -18.30 -4.03 -5.42
C VAL A 38 -18.10 -4.74 -6.75
N ALA A 39 -17.62 -4.02 -7.76
CA ALA A 39 -17.28 -4.58 -9.06
C ALA A 39 -15.78 -4.63 -9.27
N TYR A 40 -15.31 -5.74 -9.83
CA TYR A 40 -13.93 -5.94 -10.26
C TYR A 40 -13.89 -6.16 -11.77
N ILE A 41 -13.25 -5.27 -12.50
CA ILE A 41 -13.11 -5.34 -13.96
C ILE A 41 -11.63 -5.30 -14.35
N VAL A 42 -11.23 -6.14 -15.31
CA VAL A 42 -9.85 -6.14 -15.83
C VAL A 42 -9.82 -5.26 -17.07
N GLU A 43 -8.91 -4.30 -17.08
CA GLU A 43 -8.70 -3.38 -18.18
C GLU A 43 -8.23 -4.10 -19.45
N LYS A 44 -8.75 -3.65 -20.59
CA LYS A 44 -8.29 -4.07 -21.91
C LYS A 44 -7.18 -3.16 -22.41
N GLU A 45 -6.34 -3.66 -23.32
CA GLU A 45 -5.25 -2.88 -23.93
C GLU A 45 -5.75 -1.80 -24.89
N GLU A 46 -7.02 -1.88 -25.31
CA GLU A 46 -7.64 -0.95 -26.23
C GLU A 46 -7.83 0.45 -25.61
N GLU A 47 -7.26 1.47 -26.25
CA GLU A 47 -7.35 2.87 -25.79
C GLU A 47 -8.81 3.37 -25.69
N GLU A 48 -9.65 3.01 -26.66
CA GLU A 48 -11.06 3.41 -26.66
C GLU A 48 -11.85 2.78 -25.51
N TRP A 49 -11.45 1.59 -25.06
CA TRP A 49 -12.02 0.97 -23.87
C TRP A 49 -11.75 1.83 -22.63
N ARG A 50 -10.52 2.33 -22.49
CA ARG A 50 -10.10 3.15 -21.34
C ARG A 50 -10.85 4.47 -21.29
N LYS A 51 -10.91 5.17 -22.43
CA LYS A 51 -11.68 6.42 -22.56
C LYS A 51 -13.15 6.24 -22.25
N GLU A 52 -13.76 5.16 -22.74
CA GLU A 52 -15.16 4.88 -22.43
C GLU A 52 -15.35 4.59 -20.95
N PHE A 53 -14.47 3.79 -20.36
CA PHE A 53 -14.50 3.45 -18.94
C PHE A 53 -14.34 4.69 -18.05
N GLU A 54 -13.37 5.56 -18.32
CA GLU A 54 -13.14 6.82 -17.60
C GLU A 54 -14.34 7.77 -17.73
N ARG A 55 -14.84 7.98 -18.96
CA ARG A 55 -16.04 8.79 -19.20
C ARG A 55 -17.25 8.27 -18.42
N LEU A 56 -17.39 6.96 -18.32
CA LEU A 56 -18.47 6.33 -17.58
C LEU A 56 -18.29 6.52 -16.07
N LEU A 57 -17.09 6.36 -15.52
CA LEU A 57 -16.80 6.66 -14.12
C LEU A 57 -17.13 8.12 -13.79
N ASP A 58 -16.66 9.07 -14.60
CA ASP A 58 -16.90 10.51 -14.40
C ASP A 58 -18.40 10.84 -14.43
N ARG A 59 -19.16 10.23 -15.34
CA ARG A 59 -20.61 10.48 -15.45
C ARG A 59 -21.37 10.03 -14.20
N GLU A 60 -20.93 8.95 -13.56
CA GLU A 60 -21.55 8.43 -12.34
C GLU A 60 -20.92 9.03 -11.07
N ASP A 61 -20.00 10.00 -11.19
CA ASP A 61 -19.20 10.55 -10.08
C ASP A 61 -18.50 9.45 -9.25
N LEU A 62 -18.03 8.41 -9.95
CA LEU A 62 -17.37 7.26 -9.34
C LEU A 62 -15.85 7.34 -9.49
N SER A 63 -15.15 6.81 -8.50
CA SER A 63 -13.73 6.53 -8.60
C SER A 63 -13.48 5.01 -8.67
N SER A 64 -12.35 4.64 -9.24
CA SER A 64 -11.87 3.25 -9.22
C SER A 64 -10.50 3.15 -8.57
N ILE A 65 -10.26 2.06 -7.86
CA ILE A 65 -8.94 1.72 -7.32
C ILE A 65 -8.30 0.73 -8.28
N ALA A 66 -7.28 1.17 -9.00
CA ALA A 66 -6.50 0.30 -9.88
C ALA A 66 -5.49 -0.55 -9.09
N GLU A 67 -5.28 -1.78 -9.55
CA GLU A 67 -4.24 -2.68 -9.04
C GLU A 67 -3.59 -3.48 -10.17
N SER A 68 -2.27 -3.67 -10.06
CA SER A 68 -1.52 -4.52 -10.99
C SER A 68 -1.61 -5.99 -10.60
N ILE A 69 -2.07 -6.82 -11.53
CA ILE A 69 -2.14 -8.27 -11.41
C ILE A 69 -1.03 -8.90 -12.25
N TYR A 70 -0.19 -9.68 -11.59
CA TYR A 70 0.89 -10.44 -12.19
C TYR A 70 0.54 -11.92 -12.21
N SER A 71 0.89 -12.60 -13.29
CA SER A 71 0.88 -14.06 -13.38
C SER A 71 1.98 -14.67 -12.52
N LYS A 72 1.86 -15.96 -12.19
CA LYS A 72 2.92 -16.70 -11.46
C LYS A 72 4.26 -16.67 -12.20
N SER A 73 4.23 -16.70 -13.54
CA SER A 73 5.44 -16.63 -14.37
C SER A 73 6.10 -15.25 -14.26
N GLU A 74 5.32 -14.17 -14.35
CA GLU A 74 5.83 -12.80 -14.16
C GLU A 74 6.41 -12.61 -12.77
N MET A 75 5.71 -13.09 -11.73
CA MET A 75 6.25 -13.06 -10.37
C MET A 75 7.57 -13.84 -10.28
N LYS A 76 7.65 -15.06 -10.81
CA LYS A 76 8.86 -15.90 -10.74
C LYS A 76 10.06 -15.27 -11.45
N ASN A 77 9.82 -14.55 -12.55
CA ASN A 77 10.87 -13.92 -13.34
C ASN A 77 11.13 -12.46 -12.94
N ALA A 78 10.43 -11.93 -11.94
CA ALA A 78 10.60 -10.57 -11.48
C ALA A 78 11.98 -10.38 -10.85
N THR A 79 12.66 -9.30 -11.21
CA THR A 79 13.93 -8.91 -10.56
C THR A 79 13.71 -8.11 -9.29
N TRP A 80 12.50 -7.57 -9.09
CA TRP A 80 12.11 -6.74 -7.97
C TRP A 80 10.70 -7.12 -7.51
N TYR A 81 10.49 -7.02 -6.20
CA TYR A 81 9.16 -7.09 -5.60
C TYR A 81 8.91 -5.83 -4.81
N THR A 82 7.68 -5.32 -4.88
CA THR A 82 7.20 -4.25 -4.02
C THR A 82 6.20 -4.84 -3.04
N ILE A 83 6.38 -4.56 -1.76
CA ILE A 83 5.44 -4.97 -0.71
C ILE A 83 4.62 -3.75 -0.32
N ARG A 84 3.30 -3.86 -0.45
CA ARG A 84 2.35 -2.88 0.07
C ARG A 84 1.27 -3.63 0.84
N PRO A 85 1.32 -3.66 2.17
CA PRO A 85 0.27 -4.30 2.96
C PRO A 85 -1.06 -3.59 2.71
N THR A 86 -2.12 -4.35 2.51
CA THR A 86 -3.49 -3.83 2.43
C THR A 86 -4.24 -4.00 3.74
N TYR A 87 -3.67 -4.75 4.69
CA TYR A 87 -4.25 -4.96 6.00
C TYR A 87 -3.81 -3.86 6.96
N ARG A 88 -4.76 -3.00 7.33
CA ARG A 88 -4.59 -2.00 8.39
C ARG A 88 -5.16 -2.54 9.69
N TRP A 89 -4.43 -2.33 10.79
CA TRP A 89 -4.80 -2.90 12.08
C TRP A 89 -4.28 -2.07 13.25
N GLU A 90 -5.17 -1.74 14.19
CA GLU A 90 -4.93 -0.95 15.40
C GLU A 90 -4.24 0.41 15.16
N TYR A 91 -4.23 1.24 16.20
CA TYR A 91 -3.56 2.54 16.18
C TYR A 91 -2.26 2.46 17.00
N PRO A 92 -1.19 3.16 16.57
CA PRO A 92 0.01 3.30 17.39
C PRO A 92 -0.35 3.95 18.74
N GLN A 93 0.36 3.57 19.80
CA GLN A 93 0.06 4.01 21.17
C GLN A 93 1.24 4.80 21.78
N PRO A 94 0.96 5.82 22.61
CA PRO A 94 -0.36 6.42 22.87
C PRO A 94 -0.92 7.11 21.63
N GLU A 95 -2.23 7.03 21.38
CA GLU A 95 -2.83 7.49 20.11
C GLU A 95 -2.58 8.99 19.85
N ASP A 96 -2.61 9.81 20.89
CA ASP A 96 -2.44 11.27 20.75
C ASP A 96 -0.98 11.74 20.77
N GLU A 97 -0.04 10.87 21.15
CA GLU A 97 1.38 11.23 21.40
C GLU A 97 2.35 10.26 20.71
N TYR A 98 1.86 9.39 19.82
CA TYR A 98 2.70 8.36 19.23
C TYR A 98 3.84 8.96 18.40
N VAL A 99 3.62 10.14 17.80
CA VAL A 99 4.63 10.82 16.97
C VAL A 99 5.82 11.22 17.83
N GLU A 100 5.57 11.93 18.93
CA GLU A 100 6.58 12.44 19.85
C GLU A 100 7.28 11.31 20.61
N THR A 101 6.57 10.23 20.90
CA THR A 101 7.11 9.09 21.66
C THR A 101 7.91 8.14 20.78
N THR A 102 7.46 7.88 19.55
CA THR A 102 8.04 6.86 18.65
C THR A 102 9.11 7.43 17.73
N PHE A 103 8.96 8.70 17.32
CA PHE A 103 9.83 9.33 16.34
C PHE A 103 10.64 10.49 16.91
N ASP A 104 11.81 10.72 16.32
CA ASP A 104 12.56 11.96 16.43
C ASP A 104 11.91 13.03 15.54
N THR A 105 11.39 14.07 16.19
CA THR A 105 10.69 15.20 15.58
C THR A 105 11.59 16.43 15.43
N THR A 106 12.91 16.30 15.62
CA THR A 106 13.84 17.44 15.54
C THR A 106 13.98 18.00 14.12
N HIS A 107 13.85 17.15 13.09
CA HIS A 107 14.13 17.50 11.70
C HIS A 107 13.00 17.17 10.72
N TYR A 108 11.82 16.81 11.21
CA TYR A 108 10.69 16.51 10.33
C TYR A 108 10.01 17.80 9.83
N CYS A 109 9.33 17.70 8.69
CA CYS A 109 8.52 18.78 8.16
C CYS A 109 7.08 18.65 8.65
N GLU A 110 6.66 19.51 9.57
CA GLU A 110 5.27 19.57 10.06
C GLU A 110 4.24 19.80 8.94
N GLY A 111 4.66 20.39 7.81
CA GLY A 111 3.77 20.68 6.69
C GLY A 111 3.43 19.47 5.81
N CYS A 112 4.27 18.42 5.81
CA CYS A 112 4.01 17.21 5.02
C CYS A 112 4.23 15.90 5.77
N GLY A 113 4.70 15.94 7.02
CA GLY A 113 5.05 14.78 7.84
C GLY A 113 6.35 14.07 7.45
N CYS A 114 7.02 14.49 6.37
CA CYS A 114 8.24 13.82 5.90
C CYS A 114 9.43 14.07 6.84
N GLY A 115 10.31 13.07 6.95
CA GLY A 115 11.56 13.17 7.70
C GLY A 115 11.48 12.69 9.15
N LEU A 116 10.35 12.12 9.57
CA LEU A 116 10.28 11.38 10.83
C LEU A 116 11.28 10.23 10.82
N ARG A 117 12.02 10.07 11.92
CA ARG A 117 12.97 8.97 12.12
C ARG A 117 12.58 8.22 13.37
N GLN A 118 12.35 6.93 13.28
CA GLN A 118 11.98 6.14 14.45
C GLN A 118 13.12 6.14 15.47
N LYS A 119 12.81 6.41 16.73
CA LYS A 119 13.76 6.43 17.87
C LYS A 119 13.40 5.45 18.98
N GLN A 120 12.18 4.88 18.94
CA GLN A 120 11.66 3.93 19.91
C GLN A 120 10.79 2.89 19.20
N GLU A 121 10.52 1.77 19.87
CA GLU A 121 9.62 0.74 19.34
C GLU A 121 8.16 1.18 19.33
N PHE A 122 7.44 0.76 18.29
CA PHE A 122 6.00 0.94 18.23
C PHE A 122 5.31 0.20 19.36
N LYS A 123 4.26 0.82 19.90
CA LYS A 123 3.40 0.21 20.90
C LYS A 123 1.99 0.03 20.36
N VAL A 124 1.39 -1.12 20.69
CA VAL A 124 -0.02 -1.42 20.37
C VAL A 124 -0.69 -2.13 21.54
N LYS A 125 -2.02 -2.19 21.55
CA LYS A 125 -2.78 -2.70 22.70
C LYS A 125 -2.68 -4.22 22.87
N LYS A 126 -2.53 -5.00 21.80
CA LYS A 126 -2.60 -6.48 21.80
C LYS A 126 -1.96 -7.08 20.56
N ASN A 127 -1.95 -8.41 20.38
CA ASN A 127 -1.54 -9.03 19.12
C ASN A 127 -2.61 -8.89 18.01
N PRO A 128 -2.20 -8.83 16.73
CA PRO A 128 -3.13 -8.89 15.60
C PRO A 128 -3.73 -10.29 15.41
N LYS A 129 -4.94 -10.33 14.85
CA LYS A 129 -5.56 -11.58 14.39
C LYS A 129 -5.15 -11.85 12.94
N TRP A 130 -4.00 -12.47 12.75
CA TRP A 130 -3.38 -12.65 11.43
C TRP A 130 -4.23 -13.40 10.40
N GLY A 131 -4.93 -14.47 10.80
CA GLY A 131 -5.63 -15.34 9.87
C GLY A 131 -4.67 -15.88 8.80
N LYS A 132 -4.96 -15.60 7.52
CA LYS A 132 -4.08 -15.98 6.38
C LYS A 132 -3.05 -14.90 6.01
N ARG A 133 -3.01 -13.77 6.73
CA ARG A 133 -2.19 -12.60 6.41
C ARG A 133 -0.84 -12.68 7.13
N ASN A 134 0.16 -12.06 6.52
CA ASN A 134 1.54 -12.09 7.02
C ASN A 134 2.20 -10.70 7.11
N PHE A 135 1.56 -9.69 6.54
CA PHE A 135 2.01 -8.31 6.51
C PHE A 135 0.85 -7.41 6.91
N LEU A 136 1.13 -6.36 7.68
CA LEU A 136 0.17 -5.30 8.02
C LEU A 136 0.87 -3.95 8.13
N MET A 137 0.05 -2.90 8.18
CA MET A 137 0.43 -1.56 8.63
C MET A 137 -0.49 -1.15 9.78
N LEU A 138 0.01 -0.31 10.69
CA LEU A 138 -0.86 0.32 11.68
C LEU A 138 -1.70 1.43 11.02
N HIS A 139 -2.81 1.81 11.63
CA HIS A 139 -3.48 3.04 11.24
C HIS A 139 -2.54 4.25 11.47
N TRP A 140 -2.61 5.25 10.61
CA TRP A 140 -1.74 6.46 10.58
C TRP A 140 -0.26 6.25 10.26
N ILE A 141 0.23 5.01 10.25
CA ILE A 141 1.60 4.69 9.86
C ILE A 141 1.59 4.12 8.44
N GLU A 142 2.16 4.84 7.49
CA GLU A 142 2.08 4.52 6.05
C GLU A 142 3.38 3.91 5.49
N ASP A 143 4.49 4.12 6.19
CA ASP A 143 5.87 3.87 5.74
C ASP A 143 6.57 2.75 6.52
N GLU A 144 5.90 2.16 7.51
CA GLU A 144 6.44 1.07 8.32
C GLU A 144 5.74 -0.27 8.06
N LEU A 145 6.51 -1.35 8.11
CA LEU A 145 6.07 -2.69 7.77
C LEU A 145 6.08 -3.63 8.98
N PHE A 146 4.91 -4.19 9.31
CA PHE A 146 4.78 -5.14 10.42
C PHE A 146 4.43 -6.54 9.90
N VAL A 147 5.00 -7.56 10.52
CA VAL A 147 5.01 -8.92 10.01
C VAL A 147 4.85 -9.99 11.09
N THR A 148 4.47 -11.18 10.67
CA THR A 148 4.49 -12.40 11.50
C THR A 148 5.92 -12.91 11.70
N ASN A 149 6.13 -13.74 12.73
CA ASN A 149 7.39 -14.47 12.91
C ASN A 149 7.71 -15.40 11.72
N HIS A 150 6.69 -15.90 11.01
CA HIS A 150 6.89 -16.71 9.81
C HIS A 150 7.63 -15.94 8.71
N VAL A 151 7.27 -14.68 8.47
CA VAL A 151 8.00 -13.83 7.52
C VAL A 151 9.42 -13.57 8.00
N VAL A 152 9.61 -13.26 9.28
CA VAL A 152 10.95 -13.04 9.84
C VAL A 152 11.86 -14.25 9.61
N HIS A 153 11.34 -15.46 9.84
CA HIS A 153 12.07 -16.70 9.58
C HIS A 153 12.39 -16.86 8.09
N ALA A 154 11.41 -16.72 7.20
CA ALA A 154 11.60 -16.84 5.76
C ALA A 154 12.64 -15.84 5.23
N LEU A 155 12.62 -14.59 5.69
CA LEU A 155 13.62 -13.58 5.29
C LEU A 155 15.04 -13.97 5.72
N LYS A 156 15.19 -14.45 6.97
CA LYS A 156 16.48 -14.89 7.51
C LYS A 156 17.01 -16.15 6.79
N GLU A 157 16.17 -17.15 6.58
CA GLU A 157 16.55 -18.39 5.91
C GLU A 157 16.99 -18.17 4.46
N ASN A 158 16.38 -17.18 3.79
CA ASN A 158 16.74 -16.80 2.43
C ASN A 158 17.87 -15.76 2.36
N GLY A 159 18.45 -15.38 3.50
CA GLY A 159 19.61 -14.48 3.57
C GLY A 159 19.33 -13.06 3.07
N LEU A 160 18.08 -12.58 3.16
CA LEU A 160 17.76 -11.18 2.84
C LEU A 160 18.42 -10.25 3.87
N LYS A 161 18.84 -9.07 3.43
CA LYS A 161 19.59 -8.08 4.23
C LYS A 161 19.00 -6.68 4.06
N GLY A 162 19.55 -5.70 4.78
CA GLY A 162 19.16 -4.29 4.69
C GLY A 162 18.00 -3.90 5.61
N TYR A 163 17.69 -4.75 6.59
CA TYR A 163 16.66 -4.51 7.59
C TYR A 163 17.12 -4.96 8.97
N GLU A 164 16.53 -4.36 9.99
CA GLU A 164 16.54 -4.85 11.37
C GLU A 164 15.16 -5.39 11.74
N ILE A 165 15.13 -6.31 12.71
CA ILE A 165 13.88 -6.81 13.27
C ILE A 165 13.69 -6.14 14.61
N HIS A 166 12.67 -5.31 14.67
CA HIS A 166 12.27 -4.55 15.84
C HIS A 166 11.11 -5.25 16.53
N ASP A 167 11.08 -5.12 17.86
CA ASP A 167 9.95 -5.58 18.66
C ASP A 167 8.79 -4.60 18.54
N VAL A 168 7.58 -5.10 18.72
CA VAL A 168 6.40 -4.24 18.93
C VAL A 168 5.94 -4.48 20.35
N LEU A 169 5.78 -3.42 21.13
CA LEU A 169 5.53 -3.55 22.57
C LEU A 169 4.05 -3.43 22.91
N LYS A 170 3.66 -4.02 24.04
CA LYS A 170 2.38 -3.74 24.66
C LYS A 170 2.34 -2.29 25.13
N SER A 171 1.24 -1.61 24.85
CA SER A 171 1.02 -0.21 25.28
C SER A 171 1.13 -0.04 26.80
N LYS A 172 0.74 -1.07 27.57
CA LYS A 172 0.94 -1.14 29.02
C LYS A 172 2.11 -2.07 29.33
N GLY A 173 3.15 -1.55 29.99
CA GLY A 173 4.24 -2.34 30.58
C GLY A 173 5.48 -2.56 29.71
N ASN A 174 5.53 -2.04 28.46
CA ASN A 174 6.69 -2.15 27.55
C ASN A 174 7.17 -3.58 27.22
N GLU A 175 6.39 -4.59 27.56
CA GLU A 175 6.68 -5.99 27.23
C GLU A 175 6.52 -6.22 25.72
N PRO A 176 7.46 -6.90 25.04
CA PRO A 176 7.32 -7.28 23.64
C PRO A 176 6.09 -8.16 23.39
N LEU A 177 5.42 -7.90 22.27
CA LEU A 177 4.45 -8.80 21.70
C LEU A 177 5.16 -9.91 20.93
N ASN A 178 4.62 -11.12 21.07
CA ASN A 178 5.24 -12.33 20.55
C ASN A 178 4.86 -12.65 19.10
N GLU A 179 3.74 -12.15 18.59
CA GLU A 179 3.20 -12.54 17.26
C GLU A 179 3.38 -11.49 16.17
N ILE A 180 3.90 -10.30 16.52
CA ILE A 180 4.10 -9.19 15.60
C ILE A 180 5.52 -8.63 15.78
N LYS A 181 6.20 -8.42 14.66
CA LYS A 181 7.52 -7.77 14.57
C LYS A 181 7.44 -6.65 13.55
N GLN A 182 8.34 -5.68 13.65
CA GLN A 182 8.54 -4.69 12.62
C GLN A 182 9.79 -5.04 11.79
N ILE A 183 9.69 -4.89 10.48
CA ILE A 183 10.85 -4.84 9.59
C ILE A 183 11.26 -3.37 9.52
N HIS A 184 12.31 -3.00 10.26
CA HIS A 184 12.84 -1.64 10.25
C HIS A 184 13.88 -1.52 9.12
N VAL A 185 13.60 -0.69 8.13
CA VAL A 185 14.48 -0.52 6.97
C VAL A 185 15.62 0.42 7.34
N GLN A 186 16.85 -0.09 7.33
CA GLN A 186 18.03 0.67 7.78
C GLN A 186 18.44 1.78 6.80
N ARG A 187 18.12 1.61 5.51
CA ARG A 187 18.56 2.51 4.45
C ARG A 187 17.52 2.64 3.36
N THR A 188 17.10 3.87 3.12
CA THR A 188 16.35 4.25 1.92
C THR A 188 17.33 4.57 0.80
N LEU A 189 17.08 3.99 -0.37
CA LEU A 189 17.85 4.30 -1.58
C LEU A 189 17.32 5.56 -2.24
N GLU A 190 18.16 6.18 -3.07
CA GLU A 190 17.72 7.28 -3.95
C GLU A 190 16.60 6.83 -4.89
N PRO A 191 15.73 7.75 -5.34
CA PRO A 191 14.67 7.43 -6.29
C PRO A 191 15.19 6.66 -7.50
N ALA A 192 14.63 5.47 -7.72
CA ALA A 192 15.06 4.55 -8.78
C ALA A 192 14.00 4.31 -9.84
N LEU A 193 12.83 4.97 -9.79
CA LEU A 193 11.81 4.83 -10.83
C LEU A 193 12.32 5.41 -12.15
N ILE A 194 12.22 4.64 -13.24
CA ILE A 194 12.67 5.07 -14.58
C ILE A 194 11.52 5.37 -15.54
N ASP A 195 10.34 4.81 -15.29
CA ASP A 195 9.16 5.03 -16.10
C ASP A 195 8.12 5.78 -15.28
N LEU A 196 8.27 7.12 -15.25
CA LEU A 196 7.40 7.99 -14.45
C LEU A 196 5.99 8.07 -15.05
N GLU A 197 5.84 8.05 -16.36
CA GLU A 197 4.52 8.10 -16.99
C GLU A 197 3.68 6.86 -16.63
N GLN A 198 4.29 5.67 -16.65
CA GLN A 198 3.62 4.47 -16.18
C GLN A 198 3.38 4.50 -14.68
N SER A 199 4.37 4.94 -13.88
CA SER A 199 4.40 4.70 -12.43
C SER A 199 3.76 5.80 -11.59
N VAL A 200 3.72 7.04 -12.08
CA VAL A 200 3.40 8.26 -11.34
C VAL A 200 2.23 8.99 -11.99
N ASN A 201 1.15 9.12 -11.24
CA ASN A 201 -0.03 9.89 -11.60
C ASN A 201 0.15 11.39 -11.30
N GLU A 202 0.72 11.70 -10.14
CA GLU A 202 0.91 13.09 -9.70
C GLU A 202 2.22 13.23 -8.92
N VAL A 203 2.88 14.38 -9.10
CA VAL A 203 4.07 14.77 -8.33
C VAL A 203 3.70 15.96 -7.46
N MET A 204 3.70 15.77 -6.15
CA MET A 204 3.43 16.82 -5.17
C MET A 204 4.72 17.30 -4.55
N THR A 205 4.94 18.62 -4.55
CA THR A 205 6.08 19.23 -3.85
C THR A 205 5.61 19.95 -2.59
N CYS A 206 6.20 19.62 -1.44
CA CYS A 206 5.89 20.30 -0.19
C CYS A 206 6.36 21.76 -0.23
N ARG A 207 5.44 22.71 -0.05
CA ARG A 207 5.76 24.15 -0.05
C ARG A 207 6.65 24.59 1.12
N LYS A 208 6.73 23.81 2.21
CA LYS A 208 7.51 24.13 3.42
C LYS A 208 8.96 23.62 3.35
N CYS A 209 9.18 22.40 2.86
CA CYS A 209 10.51 21.77 2.88
C CYS A 209 11.04 21.34 1.50
N GLY A 210 10.25 21.49 0.43
CA GLY A 210 10.65 21.08 -0.92
C GLY A 210 10.63 19.55 -1.17
N SER A 211 10.28 18.73 -0.17
CA SER A 211 10.18 17.28 -0.36
C SER A 211 9.16 16.92 -1.44
N ILE A 212 9.50 15.92 -2.26
CA ILE A 212 8.67 15.43 -3.36
C ILE A 212 7.94 14.16 -2.92
N LYS A 213 6.62 14.12 -3.14
CA LYS A 213 5.78 12.94 -2.99
C LYS A 213 5.24 12.52 -4.35
N TYR A 214 5.32 11.22 -4.64
CA TYR A 214 4.78 10.64 -5.87
C TYR A 214 3.47 9.93 -5.55
N ILE A 215 2.40 10.33 -6.23
CA ILE A 215 1.13 9.59 -6.24
C ILE A 215 1.20 8.59 -7.37
N TYR A 216 1.09 7.31 -7.06
CA TYR A 216 1.30 6.25 -8.03
C TYR A 216 0.04 5.93 -8.82
N THR A 217 0.19 5.57 -10.09
CA THR A 217 -0.91 5.14 -11.00
C THR A 217 -1.48 3.76 -10.64
N ALA A 218 -0.77 3.00 -9.79
CA ALA A 218 -0.98 1.57 -9.55
C ALA A 218 -0.80 0.66 -10.80
N ARG A 219 -0.22 1.20 -11.88
CA ARG A 219 0.07 0.50 -13.15
C ARG A 219 1.48 -0.10 -13.18
N GLY A 220 1.91 -0.66 -12.06
CA GLY A 220 3.21 -1.30 -11.91
C GLY A 220 4.35 -0.30 -11.79
N PHE A 221 5.50 -0.81 -11.35
CA PHE A 221 6.70 0.00 -11.14
C PHE A 221 7.86 -0.57 -11.94
N THR A 222 8.58 0.33 -12.61
CA THR A 222 9.83 -0.02 -13.27
C THR A 222 10.96 0.70 -12.56
N PHE A 223 11.85 -0.08 -11.94
CA PHE A 223 13.01 0.43 -11.22
C PHE A 223 14.28 0.25 -12.03
N LYS A 224 15.16 1.26 -11.99
CA LYS A 224 16.56 1.14 -12.40
C LYS A 224 17.17 0.00 -11.60
N LYS A 225 17.76 -0.97 -12.30
CA LYS A 225 18.59 -1.96 -11.65
C LYS A 225 19.82 -1.25 -11.09
N MET A 226 19.79 -0.92 -9.81
CA MET A 226 20.96 -0.44 -9.11
C MET A 226 21.93 -1.60 -8.96
N HIS A 227 23.21 -1.37 -9.24
CA HIS A 227 24.25 -2.26 -8.77
C HIS A 227 24.32 -2.08 -7.25
N LEU A 228 23.53 -2.88 -6.52
CA LEU A 228 23.65 -3.00 -5.07
C LEU A 228 24.98 -3.71 -4.81
N ILE A 229 26.05 -2.91 -4.75
CA ILE A 229 27.37 -3.37 -4.35
C ILE A 229 27.41 -3.31 -2.82
N THR A 230 27.73 -4.48 -2.24
CA THR A 230 28.08 -4.84 -0.86
C THR A 230 26.98 -4.84 0.20
#